data_AF-A0A1H1TCT1-F1
#
_entry.id   AF-A0A1H1TCT1-F1
#
_cell.length_a   1.000
_cell.length_b   1.000
_cell.length_c   1.000
_cell.angle_alpha   90.00
_cell.angle_beta   90.00
_cell.angle_gamma   90.00
#
_symmetry.space_group_name_H-M   'P 1'
#
loop_
_entity.id
_entity.type
_entity.pdbx_description
1 polymer ?
#
loop_
_entity_poly.entity_id
_entity_poly.type
_entity_poly.pdbx_seq_one_letter_code
_entity_poly.pdbx_strand_id
1 'polypeptide(L)'
;MFNMSRSTGLYFLLSCGGLLLTSQAHAFDLNGAWATGADQCSKIFVKKGDKISFAQFSEEFGRGFVVDGNDVRGKTERCTITSRKETGDTIDFQAACASEIMATSTNLRLKILDANSVSRIFTDPAFAGMELTFYRCSM
;
A
#
# COMPACT_ATOMS: atom_id res chain seq x y z
N MET A 1 77.77 21.44 8.42
CA MET A 1 77.21 22.43 9.39
C MET A 1 75.73 22.56 9.11
N PHE A 2 74.90 22.35 10.15
CA PHE A 2 73.48 22.72 10.38
C PHE A 2 72.64 23.24 9.18
N ASN A 3 71.37 22.91 8.97
CA ASN A 3 70.34 22.44 9.89
C ASN A 3 69.13 21.89 9.10
N MET A 4 68.33 21.12 9.83
CA MET A 4 67.01 20.57 9.56
C MET A 4 65.97 21.61 9.12
N SER A 5 65.12 21.27 8.14
CA SER A 5 63.71 21.68 8.15
C SER A 5 62.82 20.58 7.60
N ARG A 6 61.98 20.08 8.51
CA ARG A 6 61.07 18.96 8.40
C ARG A 6 59.75 19.51 7.85
N SER A 7 59.45 19.27 6.57
CA SER A 7 58.14 19.63 6.01
C SER A 7 57.23 18.41 5.98
N THR A 8 56.50 18.25 7.08
CA THR A 8 55.41 17.31 7.28
C THR A 8 54.22 17.77 6.43
N GLY A 9 54.01 17.15 5.26
CA GLY A 9 52.83 17.39 4.41
C GLY A 9 51.93 16.16 4.39
N LEU A 10 51.28 15.86 5.51
CA LEU A 10 50.30 14.78 5.63
C LEU A 10 48.98 15.25 5.00
N TYR A 11 48.80 15.07 3.69
CA TYR A 11 47.50 15.23 3.05
C TYR A 11 46.65 14.00 3.34
N PHE A 12 45.85 14.10 4.41
CA PHE A 12 44.84 13.11 4.74
C PHE A 12 43.72 13.21 3.68
N LEU A 13 43.74 12.29 2.71
CA LEU A 13 42.64 12.06 1.79
C LEU A 13 41.44 11.56 2.61
N LEU A 14 40.58 12.47 3.02
CA LEU A 14 39.33 12.15 3.68
C LEU A 14 38.35 11.63 2.61
N SER A 15 38.58 10.39 2.19
CA SER A 15 37.69 9.64 1.31
C SER A 15 36.41 9.38 2.09
N CYS A 16 35.41 10.25 1.89
CA CYS A 16 34.06 10.06 2.40
C CYS A 16 33.42 8.92 1.59
N GLY A 17 33.81 7.68 1.92
CA GLY A 17 33.16 6.47 1.47
C GLY A 17 31.80 6.40 2.14
N GLY A 18 30.83 7.14 1.61
CA GLY A 18 29.43 7.01 1.99
C GLY A 18 28.99 5.57 1.69
N LEU A 19 28.95 4.73 2.72
CA LEU A 19 28.20 3.49 2.71
C LEU A 19 26.74 3.88 2.47
N LEU A 20 26.33 3.85 1.20
CA LEU A 20 24.93 3.88 0.82
C LEU A 20 24.31 2.61 1.38
N LEU A 21 23.80 2.67 2.61
CA LEU A 21 22.87 1.70 3.14
C LEU A 21 21.61 1.79 2.27
N THR A 22 21.59 1.00 1.19
CA THR A 22 20.37 0.75 0.42
C THR A 22 19.47 -0.07 1.32
N SER A 23 18.71 0.59 2.20
CA SER A 23 17.56 -0.04 2.83
C SER A 23 16.63 -0.44 1.69
N GLN A 24 16.49 -1.74 1.45
CA GLN A 24 15.41 -2.25 0.60
C GLN A 24 14.12 -1.88 1.32
N ALA A 25 13.57 -0.72 0.97
CA ALA A 25 12.23 -0.34 1.37
C ALA A 25 11.29 -1.32 0.68
N HIS A 26 10.97 -2.42 1.36
CA HIS A 26 9.92 -3.32 0.94
C HIS A 26 8.61 -2.58 1.15
N ALA A 27 8.06 -2.05 0.05
CA ALA A 27 6.72 -1.50 0.07
C ALA A 27 5.73 -2.60 0.47
N PHE A 28 4.70 -2.25 1.24
CA PHE A 28 3.68 -3.21 1.66
C PHE A 28 3.03 -3.86 0.43
N ASP A 29 2.96 -5.19 0.38
CA ASP A 29 2.32 -5.85 -0.76
C ASP A 29 0.79 -5.84 -0.60
N LEU A 30 0.11 -4.97 -1.36
CA LEU A 30 -1.35 -4.87 -1.31
C LEU A 30 -2.04 -5.83 -2.31
N ASN A 31 -1.30 -6.53 -3.17
CA ASN A 31 -1.88 -7.37 -4.22
C ASN A 31 -2.74 -8.51 -3.65
N GLY A 32 -3.80 -8.86 -4.36
CA GLY A 32 -4.73 -9.93 -3.97
C GLY A 32 -6.09 -9.43 -3.53
N ALA A 33 -6.88 -10.34 -2.95
CA ALA A 33 -8.26 -10.09 -2.55
C ALA A 33 -8.35 -9.79 -1.05
N TRP A 34 -9.24 -8.86 -0.71
CA TRP A 34 -9.40 -8.34 0.64
C TRP A 34 -10.89 -8.25 0.99
N ALA A 35 -11.28 -8.70 2.18
CA ALA A 35 -12.67 -8.73 2.65
C ALA A 35 -12.80 -8.16 4.05
N THR A 36 -13.98 -7.60 4.39
CA THR A 36 -14.26 -7.13 5.76
C THR A 36 -14.40 -8.27 6.78
N GLY A 37 -14.53 -9.53 6.33
CA GLY A 37 -14.49 -10.72 7.16
C GLY A 37 -13.69 -11.83 6.47
N ALA A 38 -12.62 -12.31 7.12
CA ALA A 38 -11.73 -13.32 6.55
C ALA A 38 -12.45 -14.66 6.27
N ASP A 39 -13.43 -15.00 7.11
CA ASP A 39 -14.27 -16.20 7.00
C ASP A 39 -15.34 -16.08 5.90
N GLN A 40 -15.58 -14.87 5.36
CA GLN A 40 -16.53 -14.61 4.27
C GLN A 40 -15.87 -14.59 2.89
N CYS A 41 -14.55 -14.75 2.79
CA CYS A 41 -13.80 -14.66 1.53
C CYS A 41 -14.37 -15.54 0.41
N SER A 42 -14.73 -16.79 0.70
CA SER A 42 -15.30 -17.73 -0.29
C SER A 42 -16.73 -17.39 -0.73
N LYS A 43 -17.43 -16.52 0.01
CA LYS A 43 -18.75 -16.00 -0.34
C LYS A 43 -18.68 -14.66 -1.07
N ILE A 44 -17.61 -13.90 -0.86
CA ILE A 44 -17.39 -12.60 -1.52
C ILE A 44 -16.71 -12.80 -2.87
N PHE A 45 -15.77 -13.74 -2.96
CA PHE A 45 -14.93 -13.95 -4.13
C PHE A 45 -15.05 -15.36 -4.69
N VAL A 46 -14.92 -15.47 -6.00
CA VAL A 46 -14.78 -16.73 -6.73
C VAL A 46 -13.53 -16.66 -7.61
N LYS A 47 -12.76 -17.74 -7.63
CA LYS A 47 -11.60 -17.89 -8.51
C LYS A 47 -12.03 -18.50 -9.83
N LYS A 48 -11.72 -17.82 -10.95
CA LYS A 48 -12.01 -18.27 -12.31
C LYS A 48 -10.70 -18.36 -13.08
N GLY A 49 -10.10 -19.55 -13.10
CA GLY A 49 -8.72 -19.72 -13.55
C GLY A 49 -7.78 -18.92 -12.65
N ASP A 50 -6.94 -18.07 -13.25
CA ASP A 50 -5.98 -17.23 -12.51
C ASP A 50 -6.58 -15.91 -12.01
N LYS A 51 -7.85 -15.61 -12.33
CA LYS A 51 -8.50 -14.34 -11.99
C LYS A 51 -9.45 -14.49 -10.81
N ILE A 52 -9.37 -13.56 -9.87
CA ILE A 52 -10.34 -13.41 -8.78
C ILE A 52 -11.47 -12.48 -9.22
N SER A 53 -12.71 -12.98 -9.17
CA SER A 53 -13.95 -12.25 -9.45
C SER A 53 -14.83 -12.17 -8.21
N PHE A 54 -15.79 -11.24 -8.19
CA PHE A 54 -16.80 -11.20 -7.14
C PHE A 54 -17.87 -12.29 -7.38
N ALA A 55 -18.32 -12.92 -6.30
CA ALA A 55 -19.42 -13.86 -6.33
C ALA A 55 -20.75 -13.14 -6.60
N GLN A 56 -21.75 -13.90 -7.05
CA GLN A 56 -23.13 -13.41 -7.08
C GLN A 56 -23.59 -13.12 -5.65
N PHE A 57 -24.27 -11.98 -5.43
CA PHE A 57 -24.74 -11.52 -4.12
C PHE A 57 -23.65 -11.33 -3.03
N SER A 58 -22.38 -11.18 -3.42
CA SER A 58 -21.26 -10.97 -2.50
C SER A 58 -21.46 -9.83 -1.48
N GLU A 59 -22.25 -8.81 -1.81
CA GLU A 59 -22.54 -7.67 -0.94
C GLU A 59 -23.28 -8.06 0.35
N GLU A 60 -24.03 -9.16 0.32
CA GLU A 60 -24.73 -9.71 1.50
C GLU A 60 -23.75 -10.25 2.55
N PHE A 61 -22.53 -10.57 2.14
CA PHE A 61 -21.51 -11.19 2.99
C PHE A 61 -20.41 -10.21 3.42
N GLY A 62 -20.51 -8.94 2.99
CA GLY A 62 -19.61 -7.87 3.37
C GLY A 62 -19.04 -7.11 2.18
N ARG A 63 -18.05 -6.25 2.46
CA ARG A 63 -17.35 -5.49 1.43
C ARG A 63 -16.05 -6.19 1.09
N GLY A 64 -15.61 -6.04 -0.15
CA GLY A 64 -14.30 -6.51 -0.57
C GLY A 64 -13.76 -5.76 -1.76
N PHE A 65 -12.46 -5.88 -1.96
CA PHE A 65 -11.75 -5.36 -3.12
C PHE A 65 -10.65 -6.31 -3.55
N VAL A 66 -10.24 -6.21 -4.82
CA VAL A 66 -9.10 -6.96 -5.37
C VAL A 66 -8.10 -5.96 -5.93
N VAL A 67 -6.83 -6.11 -5.57
CA VAL A 67 -5.72 -5.28 -6.05
C VAL A 67 -4.82 -6.10 -6.98
N ASP A 68 -4.47 -5.50 -8.11
CA ASP A 68 -3.50 -6.02 -9.09
C ASP A 68 -2.62 -4.85 -9.56
N GLY A 69 -1.46 -4.70 -8.92
CA GLY A 69 -0.59 -3.53 -9.05
C GLY A 69 -1.30 -2.25 -8.62
N ASN A 70 -1.50 -1.34 -9.58
CA ASN A 70 -2.22 -0.08 -9.35
C ASN A 70 -3.72 -0.21 -9.62
N ASP A 71 -4.19 -1.33 -10.15
CA ASP A 71 -5.60 -1.57 -10.39
C ASP A 71 -6.29 -2.06 -9.11
N VAL A 72 -7.36 -1.39 -8.72
CA VAL A 72 -8.18 -1.75 -7.57
C VAL A 72 -9.62 -1.94 -8.04
N ARG A 73 -10.17 -3.14 -7.81
CA ARG A 73 -11.54 -3.49 -8.17
C ARG A 73 -12.40 -3.67 -6.93
N GLY A 74 -13.43 -2.85 -6.81
CA GLY A 74 -14.64 -3.20 -6.08
C GLY A 74 -15.60 -3.98 -6.98
N LYS A 75 -16.79 -4.29 -6.45
CA LYS A 75 -17.82 -4.99 -7.22
C LYS A 75 -18.44 -4.10 -8.31
N THR A 76 -18.69 -2.83 -7.99
CA THR A 76 -19.40 -1.85 -8.84
C THR A 76 -18.51 -0.71 -9.30
N GLU A 77 -17.28 -0.65 -8.80
CA GLU A 77 -16.35 0.45 -9.03
C GLU A 77 -14.94 -0.08 -9.29
N ARG A 78 -14.19 0.63 -10.13
CA ARG A 78 -12.79 0.34 -10.43
C ARG A 78 -12.00 1.61 -10.20
N CYS A 79 -10.90 1.49 -9.47
CA CYS A 79 -9.99 2.58 -9.18
C CYS A 79 -8.60 2.26 -9.72
N THR A 80 -7.89 3.28 -10.18
CA THR A 80 -6.46 3.22 -10.48
C THR A 80 -5.71 4.06 -9.46
N ILE A 81 -4.77 3.47 -8.73
CA ILE A 81 -3.85 4.17 -7.85
C ILE A 81 -2.94 5.04 -8.72
N THR A 82 -3.04 6.36 -8.56
CA THR A 82 -2.23 7.34 -9.30
C THR A 82 -1.00 7.77 -8.50
N SER A 83 -1.08 7.69 -7.18
CA SER A 83 0.02 7.99 -6.26
C SER A 83 -0.10 7.14 -5.00
N ARG A 84 1.06 6.73 -4.46
CA ARG A 84 1.17 5.95 -3.24
C ARG A 84 2.34 6.50 -2.42
N LYS A 85 2.09 6.76 -1.14
CA LYS A 85 3.12 7.15 -0.18
C LYS A 85 2.98 6.31 1.08
N GLU A 86 4.04 5.58 1.42
CA GLU A 86 4.12 4.85 2.69
C GLU A 86 4.90 5.66 3.72
N THR A 87 4.41 5.68 4.96
CA THR A 87 5.05 6.37 6.07
C THR A 87 4.76 5.60 7.36
N GLY A 88 5.76 4.87 7.84
CA GLY A 88 5.61 3.97 8.98
C GLY A 88 4.60 2.86 8.66
N ASP A 89 3.54 2.77 9.46
CA ASP A 89 2.43 1.82 9.31
C ASP A 89 1.26 2.39 8.51
N THR A 90 1.42 3.54 7.83
CA THR A 90 0.35 4.15 7.04
C THR A 90 0.70 4.20 5.56
N ILE A 91 -0.33 4.05 4.73
CA ILE A 91 -0.27 4.20 3.29
C ILE A 91 -1.31 5.22 2.86
N ASP A 92 -0.85 6.33 2.31
CA ASP A 92 -1.68 7.35 1.67
C ASP A 92 -1.71 7.10 0.16
N PHE A 93 -2.92 7.07 -0.41
CA PHE A 93 -3.15 6.89 -1.84
C PHE A 93 -3.89 8.08 -2.40
N GLN A 94 -3.58 8.42 -3.65
CA GLN A 94 -4.51 9.08 -4.54
C GLN A 94 -4.99 8.05 -5.57
N ALA A 95 -6.29 7.98 -5.80
CA ALA A 95 -6.89 7.04 -6.74
C ALA A 95 -7.92 7.73 -7.62
N ALA A 96 -7.87 7.44 -8.92
CA ALA A 96 -8.92 7.79 -9.87
C ALA A 96 -9.90 6.62 -9.94
N CYS A 97 -11.12 6.81 -9.48
CA CYS A 97 -12.19 5.81 -9.41
C CYS A 97 -13.27 6.10 -10.45
N ALA A 98 -13.80 5.04 -11.05
CA ALA A 98 -14.93 5.10 -11.96
C ALA A 98 -15.93 3.98 -11.65
N SER A 99 -17.20 4.34 -11.67
CA SER A 99 -18.34 3.42 -11.77
C SER A 99 -18.99 3.57 -13.15
N GLU A 100 -20.09 2.85 -13.41
CA GLU A 100 -20.86 3.01 -14.65
C GLU A 100 -21.46 4.42 -14.83
N ILE A 101 -21.58 5.19 -13.75
CA ILE A 101 -22.30 6.47 -13.74
C ILE A 101 -21.33 7.66 -13.58
N MET A 102 -20.29 7.52 -12.76
CA MET A 102 -19.44 8.65 -12.35
C MET A 102 -17.97 8.27 -12.30
N ALA A 103 -17.11 9.24 -12.58
CA ALA A 103 -15.67 9.16 -12.34
C ALA A 103 -15.24 10.27 -11.38
N THR A 104 -14.45 9.94 -10.37
CA THR A 104 -13.96 10.86 -9.35
C THR A 104 -12.54 10.49 -8.93
N SER A 105 -11.74 11.47 -8.51
CA SER A 105 -10.45 11.21 -7.88
C SER A 105 -10.57 11.43 -6.38
N THR A 106 -10.04 10.51 -5.58
CA THR A 106 -10.16 10.54 -4.12
C THR A 106 -8.83 10.22 -3.44
N ASN A 107 -8.68 10.74 -2.23
CA ASN A 107 -7.57 10.41 -1.34
C ASN A 107 -8.04 9.34 -0.35
N LEU A 108 -7.22 8.30 -0.18
CA LEU A 108 -7.50 7.18 0.70
C LEU A 108 -6.33 6.99 1.64
N ARG A 109 -6.62 6.60 2.87
CA ARG A 109 -5.60 6.21 3.85
C ARG A 109 -5.87 4.81 4.35
N LEU A 110 -4.84 3.98 4.33
CA LEU A 110 -4.80 2.69 5.00
C LEU A 110 -3.79 2.73 6.14
N LYS A 111 -4.10 2.03 7.23
CA LYS A 111 -3.16 1.62 8.26
C LYS A 111 -2.86 0.14 8.08
N ILE A 112 -1.59 -0.21 8.03
CA ILE A 112 -1.09 -1.58 8.04
C ILE A 112 -1.18 -2.07 9.50
N LEU A 113 -1.95 -3.13 9.72
CA LEU A 113 -2.04 -3.76 11.04
C LEU A 113 -1.05 -4.94 11.11
N ASP A 114 -1.04 -5.76 10.05
CA ASP A 114 -0.06 -6.81 9.81
C ASP A 114 -0.01 -7.17 8.31
N ALA A 115 0.68 -8.25 7.93
CA ALA A 115 0.83 -8.68 6.54
C ALA A 115 -0.50 -9.06 5.84
N ASN A 116 -1.52 -9.42 6.61
CA ASN A 116 -2.81 -9.93 6.16
C ASN A 116 -4.00 -9.10 6.66
N SER A 117 -3.77 -7.97 7.32
CA SER A 117 -4.85 -7.08 7.74
C SER A 117 -4.46 -5.60 7.62
N VAL A 118 -5.41 -4.83 7.10
CA VAL A 118 -5.29 -3.37 6.91
C VAL A 118 -6.57 -2.69 7.37
N SER A 119 -6.46 -1.49 7.90
CA SER A 119 -7.62 -0.66 8.29
C SER A 119 -7.72 0.57 7.41
N ARG A 120 -8.86 0.78 6.75
CA ARG A 120 -9.13 2.04 6.07
C ARG A 120 -9.48 3.10 7.09
N ILE A 121 -8.70 4.18 7.10
CA ILE A 121 -8.99 5.37 7.90
C ILE A 121 -9.81 6.33 7.05
N PHE A 122 -10.97 6.76 7.57
CA PHE A 122 -11.77 7.78 6.92
C PHE A 122 -11.30 9.16 7.37
N THR A 123 -10.75 9.93 6.42
CA THR A 123 -10.18 11.26 6.68
C THR A 123 -11.18 12.40 6.44
N ASP A 124 -12.36 12.11 5.92
CA ASP A 124 -13.44 13.08 5.80
C ASP A 124 -13.92 13.47 7.22
N PRO A 125 -14.03 14.77 7.55
CA PRO A 125 -14.50 15.22 8.86
C PRO A 125 -15.86 14.64 9.27
N ALA A 126 -16.77 14.38 8.32
CA ALA A 126 -18.08 13.78 8.59
C ALA A 126 -17.98 12.33 9.09
N PHE A 127 -16.83 11.69 8.86
CA PHE A 127 -16.56 10.29 9.17
C PHE A 127 -15.34 10.14 10.11
N ALA A 128 -14.96 11.22 10.79
CA ALA A 128 -13.78 11.25 11.65
C ALA A 128 -13.84 10.16 12.74
N GLY A 129 -12.73 9.47 12.93
CA GLY A 129 -12.61 8.37 13.90
C GLY A 129 -13.22 7.05 13.45
N MET A 130 -13.86 6.99 12.28
CA MET A 130 -14.29 5.72 11.71
C MET A 130 -13.14 5.02 11.00
N GLU A 131 -13.10 3.71 11.19
CA GLU A 131 -12.17 2.81 10.55
C GLU A 131 -12.90 1.59 10.03
N LEU A 132 -12.41 1.01 8.92
CA LEU A 132 -12.94 -0.24 8.37
C LEU A 132 -11.80 -1.20 8.06
N THR A 133 -11.76 -2.30 8.79
CA THR A 133 -10.73 -3.33 8.63
C THR A 133 -11.06 -4.28 7.49
N PHE A 134 -10.02 -4.64 6.74
CA PHE A 134 -10.03 -5.65 5.71
C PHE A 134 -8.95 -6.69 5.99
N TYR A 135 -9.29 -7.94 5.70
CA TYR A 135 -8.44 -9.11 5.86
C TYR A 135 -8.13 -9.69 4.48
N ARG A 136 -6.88 -10.10 4.30
CA ARG A 136 -6.43 -10.76 3.07
C ARG A 136 -7.10 -12.11 2.94
N CYS A 137 -7.68 -12.38 1.78
CA CYS A 137 -8.26 -13.66 1.44
C CYS A 137 -7.20 -14.60 0.91
N SER A 138 -7.07 -15.79 1.52
CA SER A 138 -6.25 -16.88 1.00
C SER A 138 -7.08 -17.65 -0.05
N MET A 139 -6.77 -17.47 -1.34
CA MET A 139 -7.61 -17.91 -2.49
C MET A 139 -6.83 -18.71 -3.55
#